data_AF-A0A8T4ETY0-F1
#
_entry.id   AF-A0A8T4ETY0-F1
#
_cell.length_a   1.000
_cell.length_b   1.000
_cell.length_c   1.000
_cell.angle_alpha   90.00
_cell.angle_beta   90.00
_cell.angle_gamma   90.00
#
_symmetry.space_group_name_H-M   'P 1'
#
loop_
_entity.id
_entity.type
_entity.pdbx_description
1 polymer ?
#
loop_
_entity_poly.entity_id
_entity_poly.type
_entity_poly.pdbx_seq_one_letter_code
_entity_poly.pdbx_strand_id
1 'polypeptide(L)'
;MRIALVADPDLPTELAMTVARDLPGRLRERLGAGFDWQVRTYTAPLAAEEQVDISAMLTAVRPHLPEFGWDVAIFLTDLPRRLGLDAVSAEVSTGDRVALLSLPALGSFHLAGRTLEAVVNVIGRLVLPPPGRDHVPAIGRKVDEDAEPGQAKPDRYVIPGLRGRVRLLAGMVRANRPWRLFTSLSRALAGVFATAAFGVINDTAWQVSSTLDTWRQSLIMVLSILALVAWIIVDHELWERPGGRLPKARARLYNTVTLITITLGVLCLYAVLFVTLTGVGALVLVPSLLLETLNHRPDVTDYLALAWFLTSSAMVGGAFGSGFEDDRAVRKAAYGHRQRDRLAAQQDV
;
A
#
# COMPACT_ATOMS: atom_id res chain seq x y z
N MET A 1 31.90 0.28 -13.02
CA MET A 1 30.68 -0.50 -13.24
C MET A 1 29.46 0.40 -13.09
N ARG A 2 28.67 0.52 -14.15
CA ARG A 2 27.53 1.43 -14.26
C ARG A 2 26.24 0.65 -14.06
N ILE A 3 25.41 1.10 -13.12
CA ILE A 3 24.15 0.46 -12.74
C ILE A 3 23.00 1.40 -13.07
N ALA A 4 22.00 0.89 -13.78
CA ALA A 4 20.72 1.56 -13.99
C ALA A 4 19.68 1.02 -13.02
N LEU A 5 19.13 1.87 -12.16
CA LEU A 5 17.92 1.60 -11.39
C LEU A 5 16.74 2.22 -12.14
N VAL A 6 15.88 1.39 -12.72
CA VAL A 6 14.69 1.86 -13.42
C VAL A 6 13.47 1.50 -12.58
N ALA A 7 12.60 2.45 -12.30
CA ALA A 7 11.50 2.27 -11.39
C ALA A 7 10.17 2.74 -11.98
N ASP A 8 9.09 2.06 -11.58
CA ASP A 8 7.73 2.56 -11.80
C ASP A 8 7.52 3.91 -11.07
N PRO A 9 6.61 4.79 -11.55
CA PRO A 9 6.35 6.09 -10.92
C PRO A 9 5.87 6.01 -9.46
N ASP A 10 5.92 7.13 -8.74
CA ASP A 10 5.56 7.28 -7.33
C ASP A 10 6.56 6.60 -6.35
N LEU A 11 6.08 5.67 -5.52
CA LEU A 11 6.84 5.04 -4.44
C LEU A 11 8.11 4.30 -4.93
N PRO A 12 8.10 3.54 -6.04
CA PRO A 12 9.30 2.87 -6.53
C PRO A 12 10.38 3.87 -6.95
N THR A 13 10.04 4.98 -7.60
CA THR A 13 10.99 6.08 -7.90
C THR A 13 11.57 6.70 -6.63
N GLU A 14 10.74 7.03 -5.63
CA GLU A 14 11.21 7.56 -4.34
C GLU A 14 12.22 6.61 -3.66
N LEU A 15 11.95 5.31 -3.72
CA LEU A 15 12.84 4.26 -3.20
C LEU A 15 14.10 4.11 -4.04
N ALA A 16 14.01 4.15 -5.37
CA ALA A 16 15.16 4.07 -6.27
C ALA A 16 16.16 5.20 -5.99
N MET A 17 15.66 6.44 -5.85
CA MET A 17 16.47 7.60 -5.50
C MET A 17 17.13 7.45 -4.13
N THR A 18 16.39 6.93 -3.15
CA THR A 18 16.93 6.68 -1.81
C THR A 18 18.02 5.61 -1.82
N VAL A 19 17.76 4.46 -2.46
CA VAL A 19 18.71 3.36 -2.59
C VAL A 19 19.95 3.78 -3.37
N ALA A 20 19.81 4.56 -4.44
CA ALA A 20 20.92 5.00 -5.27
C ALA A 20 21.98 5.79 -4.49
N ARG A 21 21.59 6.51 -3.43
CA ARG A 21 22.52 7.26 -2.57
C ARG A 21 23.45 6.33 -1.78
N ASP A 22 22.90 5.27 -1.20
CA ASP A 22 23.63 4.38 -0.30
C ASP A 22 24.26 3.17 -1.02
N LEU A 23 23.77 2.85 -2.22
CA LEU A 23 24.15 1.65 -2.96
C LEU A 23 25.65 1.56 -3.28
N PRO A 24 26.35 2.61 -3.78
CA PRO A 24 27.79 2.52 -4.06
C PRO A 24 28.63 2.15 -2.84
N GLY A 25 28.28 2.69 -1.66
CA GLY A 25 28.97 2.38 -0.40
C GLY A 25 28.78 0.92 -0.01
N ARG A 26 27.54 0.44 -0.04
CA ARG A 26 27.19 -0.95 0.29
C ARG A 26 27.79 -1.97 -0.68
N LEU A 27 27.89 -1.64 -1.96
CA LEU A 27 28.54 -2.50 -2.95
C LEU A 27 30.05 -2.57 -2.72
N ARG A 28 30.71 -1.46 -2.37
CA ARG A 28 32.15 -1.46 -2.02
C ARG A 28 32.43 -2.32 -0.78
N GLU A 29 31.60 -2.20 0.25
CA GLU A 29 31.72 -3.03 1.46
C GLU A 29 31.61 -4.53 1.16
N ARG A 30 30.73 -4.92 0.24
CA ARG A 30 30.36 -6.33 0.05
C ARG A 30 31.03 -7.03 -1.12
N LEU A 31 31.30 -6.33 -2.21
CA LEU A 31 31.92 -6.85 -3.43
C LEU A 31 33.37 -6.37 -3.60
N GLY A 32 33.85 -5.52 -2.69
CA GLY A 32 35.20 -4.95 -2.71
C GLY A 32 35.34 -3.68 -3.54
N ALA A 33 36.52 -3.06 -3.44
CA ALA A 33 36.85 -1.79 -4.10
C ALA A 33 37.28 -1.95 -5.58
N GLY A 34 37.16 -3.14 -6.17
CA GLY A 34 37.61 -3.43 -7.54
C GLY A 34 36.80 -2.76 -8.65
N PHE A 35 35.68 -2.13 -8.32
CA PHE A 35 34.82 -1.43 -9.27
C PHE A 35 34.52 0.01 -8.80
N ASP A 36 34.63 0.96 -9.73
CA ASP A 36 34.03 2.29 -9.54
C ASP A 36 32.52 2.20 -9.83
N TRP A 37 31.70 2.21 -8.79
CA TRP A 37 30.24 2.02 -8.89
C TRP A 37 29.53 3.35 -9.21
N GLN A 38 28.96 3.43 -10.41
CA GLN A 38 28.17 4.59 -10.86
C GLN A 38 26.71 4.20 -10.97
N VAL A 39 25.84 4.80 -10.16
CA VAL A 39 24.41 4.47 -10.12
C VAL A 39 23.61 5.61 -10.72
N ARG A 40 22.76 5.30 -11.70
CA ARG A 40 21.79 6.25 -12.27
C ARG A 40 20.38 5.72 -12.05
N THR A 41 19.44 6.63 -11.78
CA THR A 41 18.03 6.32 -11.59
C THR A 41 17.21 6.83 -12.77
N TYR A 42 16.22 6.05 -13.17
CA TYR A 42 15.31 6.35 -14.26
C TYR A 42 13.88 6.02 -13.81
N THR A 43 12.92 6.84 -14.22
CA THR A 43 11.50 6.55 -14.00
C THR A 43 10.90 6.18 -15.35
N ALA A 44 10.37 4.96 -15.45
CA ALA A 44 9.73 4.47 -16.66
C ALA A 44 8.68 3.41 -16.30
N PRO A 45 7.56 3.34 -17.02
CA PRO A 45 6.55 2.30 -16.80
C PRO A 45 7.07 0.93 -17.29
N LEU A 46 7.36 0.02 -16.36
CA LEU A 46 7.91 -1.33 -16.54
C LEU A 46 6.89 -2.44 -16.96
N ALA A 47 6.00 -2.18 -17.92
CA ALA A 47 4.92 -3.10 -18.38
C ALA A 47 3.63 -3.17 -17.52
N ALA A 48 2.54 -3.68 -18.12
CA ALA A 48 1.17 -3.62 -17.56
C ALA A 48 0.67 -4.94 -16.94
N GLU A 49 1.28 -6.08 -17.24
CA GLU A 49 0.80 -7.38 -16.76
C GLU A 49 1.69 -7.96 -15.64
N GLU A 50 1.04 -8.67 -14.70
CA GLU A 50 1.68 -9.26 -13.52
C GLU A 50 2.73 -10.34 -13.88
N GLN A 51 2.72 -10.88 -15.09
CA GLN A 51 3.53 -12.03 -15.52
C GLN A 51 4.40 -11.75 -16.75
N VAL A 52 4.60 -10.49 -17.15
CA VAL A 52 5.51 -10.18 -18.28
C VAL A 52 6.92 -10.63 -17.96
N ASP A 53 7.57 -11.30 -18.91
CA ASP A 53 8.96 -11.70 -18.84
C ASP A 53 9.89 -10.47 -18.77
N ILE A 54 10.96 -10.57 -17.97
CA ILE A 54 11.93 -9.51 -17.77
C ILE A 54 12.57 -9.12 -19.10
N SER A 55 12.86 -10.07 -19.99
CA SER A 55 13.51 -9.77 -21.27
C SER A 55 12.58 -8.99 -22.21
N ALA A 56 11.28 -9.27 -22.20
CA ALA A 56 10.28 -8.48 -22.92
C ALA A 56 10.15 -7.06 -22.34
N MET A 57 10.17 -6.95 -21.01
CA MET A 57 10.13 -5.66 -20.31
C MET A 57 11.41 -4.84 -20.58
N LEU A 58 12.57 -5.47 -20.58
CA LEU A 58 13.83 -4.85 -20.98
C LEU A 58 13.71 -4.29 -22.40
N THR A 59 13.16 -5.08 -23.33
CA THR A 59 13.00 -4.70 -24.74
C THR A 59 12.09 -3.48 -24.89
N ALA A 60 11.02 -3.39 -24.12
CA ALA A 60 10.09 -2.25 -24.14
C ALA A 60 10.70 -0.96 -23.56
N VAL A 61 11.50 -1.08 -22.50
CA VAL A 61 12.08 0.08 -21.81
C VAL A 61 13.38 0.52 -22.47
N ARG A 62 14.07 -0.38 -23.17
CA ARG A 62 15.35 -0.17 -23.87
C ARG A 62 15.42 1.13 -24.68
N PRO A 63 14.43 1.47 -25.53
CA PRO A 63 14.48 2.63 -26.42
C PRO A 63 14.33 3.96 -25.67
N HIS A 64 13.82 3.92 -24.43
CA HIS A 64 13.53 5.10 -23.61
C HIS A 64 14.67 5.42 -22.63
N LEU A 65 15.68 4.54 -22.54
CA LEU A 65 16.86 4.77 -21.74
C LEU A 65 17.93 5.48 -22.61
N PRO A 66 18.58 6.55 -22.12
CA PRO A 66 19.61 7.24 -22.88
C PRO A 66 20.75 6.29 -23.26
N GLU A 67 21.33 6.52 -24.44
CA GLU A 67 22.22 5.59 -25.16
C GLU A 67 23.15 4.77 -24.27
N PHE A 68 23.01 3.45 -24.44
CA PHE A 68 23.76 2.33 -23.89
C PHE A 68 25.09 2.67 -23.23
N GLY A 69 25.06 2.69 -21.89
CA GLY A 69 26.27 2.77 -21.10
C GLY A 69 26.20 2.05 -19.77
N TRP A 70 25.16 1.28 -19.46
CA TRP A 70 25.05 0.56 -18.19
C TRP A 70 25.45 -0.92 -18.34
N ASP A 71 26.11 -1.45 -17.30
CA ASP A 71 26.59 -2.84 -17.24
C ASP A 71 25.54 -3.77 -16.63
N VAL A 72 24.67 -3.24 -15.76
CA VAL A 72 23.60 -3.94 -15.05
C VAL A 72 22.37 -3.04 -14.97
N ALA A 73 21.18 -3.60 -15.22
CA ALA A 73 19.90 -2.91 -15.02
C ALA A 73 19.05 -3.62 -13.96
N ILE A 74 18.45 -2.83 -13.06
CA ILE A 74 17.57 -3.33 -12.00
C ILE A 74 16.27 -2.57 -12.07
N PHE A 75 15.21 -3.32 -12.30
CA PHE A 75 13.85 -2.86 -12.41
C PHE A 75 13.16 -2.94 -11.05
N LEU A 76 12.57 -1.83 -10.58
CA LEU A 76 11.80 -1.77 -9.33
C LEU A 76 10.33 -1.54 -9.65
N THR A 77 9.49 -2.52 -9.37
CA THR A 77 8.05 -2.43 -9.65
C THR A 77 7.21 -2.43 -8.37
N ASP A 78 6.12 -1.66 -8.39
CA ASP A 78 5.04 -1.75 -7.41
C ASP A 78 4.01 -2.85 -7.76
N LEU A 79 4.17 -3.52 -8.91
CA LEU A 79 3.37 -4.68 -9.26
C LEU A 79 3.76 -5.90 -8.40
N PRO A 80 2.77 -6.58 -7.81
CA PRO A 80 3.04 -7.84 -7.14
C PRO A 80 3.51 -8.89 -8.17
N ARG A 81 4.53 -9.67 -7.84
CA ARG A 81 4.94 -10.83 -8.65
C ARG A 81 4.66 -12.11 -7.87
N ARG A 82 4.14 -13.14 -8.56
CA ARG A 82 3.70 -14.38 -7.92
C ARG A 82 4.00 -15.62 -8.75
N LEU A 83 4.28 -16.70 -8.03
CA LEU A 83 4.30 -18.05 -8.54
C LEU A 83 3.31 -18.88 -7.72
N GLY A 84 2.14 -19.18 -8.30
CA GLY A 84 1.02 -19.74 -7.55
C GLY A 84 0.56 -18.83 -6.41
N LEU A 85 0.75 -19.27 -5.16
CA LEU A 85 0.43 -18.51 -3.94
C LEU A 85 1.65 -17.85 -3.29
N ASP A 86 2.86 -18.09 -3.81
CA ASP A 86 4.09 -17.57 -3.22
C ASP A 86 4.48 -16.24 -3.87
N ALA A 87 5.01 -15.35 -3.04
CA ALA A 87 5.46 -14.03 -3.46
C ALA A 87 6.83 -14.16 -4.14
N VAL A 88 6.91 -13.73 -5.39
CA VAL A 88 8.18 -13.60 -6.12
C VAL A 88 8.74 -12.22 -5.80
N SER A 89 9.89 -12.18 -5.13
CA SER A 89 10.54 -10.92 -4.75
C SER A 89 11.56 -10.45 -5.77
N ALA A 90 12.20 -11.38 -6.47
CA ALA A 90 13.16 -11.06 -7.52
C ALA A 90 13.06 -12.05 -8.67
N GLU A 91 13.24 -11.56 -9.88
CA GLU A 91 13.55 -12.37 -11.06
C GLU A 91 14.86 -11.85 -11.65
N VAL A 92 15.78 -12.74 -12.03
CA VAL A 92 17.16 -12.39 -12.39
C VAL A 92 17.57 -13.10 -13.69
N SER A 93 17.85 -12.32 -14.74
CA SER A 93 18.45 -12.82 -15.98
C SER A 93 19.96 -12.52 -15.97
N THR A 94 20.78 -13.55 -15.74
CA THR A 94 22.24 -13.42 -15.75
C THR A 94 22.78 -13.18 -17.16
N GLY A 95 22.14 -13.76 -18.18
CA GLY A 95 22.49 -13.56 -19.60
C GLY A 95 22.33 -12.11 -20.04
N ASP A 96 21.20 -11.49 -19.69
CA ASP A 96 20.93 -10.08 -20.03
C ASP A 96 21.55 -9.08 -19.04
N ARG A 97 22.10 -9.56 -17.92
CA ARG A 97 22.56 -8.76 -16.76
C ARG A 97 21.47 -7.83 -16.20
N VAL A 98 20.27 -8.36 -16.10
CA VAL A 98 19.08 -7.62 -15.69
C VAL A 98 18.36 -8.34 -14.57
N ALA A 99 17.73 -7.57 -13.68
CA ALA A 99 16.83 -8.12 -12.68
C ALA A 99 15.59 -7.27 -12.47
N LEU A 100 14.51 -7.89 -12.01
CA LEU A 100 13.26 -7.27 -11.60
C LEU A 100 12.99 -7.56 -10.13
N LEU A 101 12.77 -6.51 -9.34
CA LEU A 101 12.40 -6.58 -7.93
C LEU A 101 10.95 -6.13 -7.74
N SER A 102 10.14 -7.00 -7.13
CA SER A 102 8.76 -6.67 -6.71
C SER A 102 8.80 -6.07 -5.31
N LEU A 103 8.59 -4.76 -5.20
CA LEU A 103 8.59 -4.07 -3.92
C LEU A 103 7.49 -4.58 -2.95
N PRO A 104 6.27 -4.94 -3.39
CA PRO A 104 5.27 -5.53 -2.52
C PRO A 104 5.76 -6.81 -1.82
N ALA A 105 6.50 -7.66 -2.53
CA ALA A 105 7.08 -8.87 -1.95
C ALA A 105 8.19 -8.58 -0.93
N LEU A 106 8.77 -7.36 -0.95
CA LEU A 106 9.71 -6.89 0.06
C LEU A 106 9.03 -6.40 1.35
N GLY A 107 7.71 -6.29 1.37
CA GLY A 107 6.89 -5.97 2.54
C GLY A 107 6.76 -4.48 2.85
N SER A 108 6.20 -4.16 4.01
CA SER A 108 5.83 -2.79 4.38
C SER A 108 6.78 -2.09 5.38
N PHE A 109 7.63 -2.85 6.07
CA PHE A 109 8.50 -2.36 7.15
C PHE A 109 9.96 -2.27 6.70
N HIS A 110 10.64 -1.16 7.03
CA HIS A 110 12.01 -0.86 6.59
C HIS A 110 12.25 -1.06 5.08
N LEU A 111 11.27 -0.64 4.27
CA LEU A 111 11.27 -0.93 2.83
C LEU A 111 12.53 -0.41 2.12
N ALA A 112 12.98 0.82 2.40
CA ALA A 112 14.20 1.37 1.79
C ALA A 112 15.44 0.49 2.08
N GLY A 113 15.65 0.09 3.34
CA GLY A 113 16.76 -0.79 3.73
C GLY A 113 16.65 -2.18 3.12
N ARG A 114 15.45 -2.75 3.05
CA ARG A 114 15.21 -4.05 2.42
C ARG A 114 15.38 -4.03 0.90
N THR A 115 14.97 -2.95 0.25
CA THR A 115 15.20 -2.73 -1.18
C THR A 115 16.70 -2.58 -1.45
N LEU A 116 17.42 -1.79 -0.65
CA LEU A 116 18.87 -1.67 -0.75
C LEU A 116 19.57 -3.02 -0.60
N GLU A 117 19.20 -3.81 0.41
CA GLU A 117 19.75 -5.15 0.62
C GLU A 117 19.43 -6.09 -0.56
N ALA A 118 18.19 -6.06 -1.06
CA ALA A 118 17.76 -6.85 -2.20
C ALA A 118 18.54 -6.49 -3.48
N VAL A 119 18.71 -5.19 -3.76
CA VAL A 119 19.47 -4.66 -4.89
C VAL A 119 20.93 -5.11 -4.81
N VAL A 120 21.58 -4.98 -3.64
CA VAL A 120 22.96 -5.44 -3.43
C VAL A 120 23.09 -6.95 -3.66
N ASN A 121 22.16 -7.75 -3.15
CA ASN A 121 22.15 -9.19 -3.30
C ASN A 121 21.97 -9.63 -4.76
N VAL A 122 21.09 -8.95 -5.50
CA VAL A 122 20.85 -9.19 -6.93
C VAL A 122 22.06 -8.79 -7.77
N ILE A 123 22.70 -7.65 -7.50
CA ILE A 123 23.95 -7.27 -8.19
C ILE A 123 25.03 -8.32 -7.93
N GLY A 124 25.18 -8.78 -6.69
CA GLY A 124 26.10 -9.87 -6.38
C GLY A 124 25.87 -11.11 -7.24
N ARG A 125 24.61 -11.47 -7.54
CA ARG A 125 24.26 -12.59 -8.42
C ARG A 125 24.54 -12.35 -9.90
N LEU A 126 24.45 -11.10 -10.36
CA LEU A 126 24.70 -10.73 -11.75
C LEU A 126 26.19 -10.57 -12.07
N VAL A 127 27.01 -10.24 -11.06
CA VAL A 127 28.43 -9.90 -11.23
C VAL A 127 29.35 -11.04 -10.81
N LEU A 128 29.00 -11.79 -9.76
CA LEU A 128 29.81 -12.91 -9.28
C LEU A 128 29.26 -14.24 -9.80
N PRO A 129 30.12 -15.27 -9.96
CA PRO A 129 29.65 -16.63 -10.18
C PRO A 129 28.63 -17.04 -9.11
N PRO A 130 27.54 -17.72 -9.47
CA PRO A 130 26.48 -18.03 -8.53
C PRO A 130 27.05 -18.85 -7.35
N PRO A 131 26.96 -18.36 -6.11
CA PRO A 131 27.23 -19.21 -4.96
C PRO A 131 26.19 -20.34 -4.95
N GLY A 132 26.61 -21.57 -4.66
CA GLY A 132 25.76 -22.77 -4.58
C GLY A 132 24.74 -22.77 -3.43
N ARG A 133 24.32 -21.60 -2.95
CA ARG A 133 23.25 -21.43 -1.97
C ARG A 133 21.99 -21.00 -2.70
N ASP A 134 20.88 -21.71 -2.50
CA ASP A 134 19.60 -21.34 -3.12
C ASP A 134 18.89 -20.21 -2.37
N HIS A 135 19.24 -19.98 -1.10
CA HIS A 135 18.67 -18.92 -0.29
C HIS A 135 19.53 -17.65 -0.32
N VAL A 136 18.90 -16.53 -0.62
CA VAL A 136 19.52 -15.21 -0.60
C VAL A 136 18.74 -14.31 0.36
N PRO A 137 19.43 -13.65 1.32
CA PRO A 137 18.80 -12.69 2.22
C PRO A 137 17.97 -11.64 1.48
N ALA A 138 16.92 -11.13 2.11
CA ALA A 138 15.96 -10.16 1.56
C ALA A 138 15.11 -10.62 0.35
N ILE A 139 15.67 -11.36 -0.62
CA ILE A 139 15.01 -11.76 -1.88
C ILE A 139 14.48 -13.19 -1.90
N GLY A 140 14.88 -14.08 -0.97
CA GLY A 140 14.23 -15.38 -0.79
C GLY A 140 14.99 -16.57 -1.39
N ARG A 141 14.28 -17.67 -1.64
CA ARG A 141 14.81 -18.94 -2.15
C ARG A 141 14.64 -19.01 -3.68
N LYS A 142 15.70 -19.37 -4.39
CA LYS A 142 15.65 -19.68 -5.82
C LYS A 142 14.70 -20.86 -6.07
N VAL A 143 13.86 -20.76 -7.09
CA VAL A 143 13.02 -21.85 -7.57
C VAL A 143 13.48 -22.17 -8.98
N ASP A 144 13.93 -23.40 -9.16
CA ASP A 144 14.19 -23.95 -10.49
C ASP A 144 12.84 -24.39 -11.08
N GLU A 145 12.44 -23.74 -12.17
CA GLU A 145 11.34 -24.21 -13.01
C GLU A 145 11.94 -25.04 -14.16
N ASP A 146 11.30 -26.15 -14.51
CA ASP A 146 11.71 -26.96 -15.66
C ASP A 146 11.75 -26.07 -16.91
N ALA A 147 12.95 -25.81 -17.41
CA ALA A 147 13.13 -25.03 -18.63
C ALA A 147 12.81 -25.91 -19.83
N GLU A 148 11.93 -25.43 -20.71
CA GLU A 148 11.83 -26.03 -22.04
C GLU A 148 13.17 -25.88 -22.78
N PRO A 149 13.67 -26.92 -23.46
CA PRO A 149 14.97 -26.88 -24.11
C PRO A 149 15.01 -25.75 -25.15
N GLY A 150 15.91 -24.77 -24.94
CA GLY A 150 16.17 -23.67 -25.87
C GLY A 150 15.72 -22.27 -25.40
N GLN A 151 15.03 -22.15 -24.26
CA GLN A 151 14.67 -20.84 -23.67
C GLN A 151 15.43 -20.59 -22.36
N ALA A 152 16.27 -19.54 -22.33
CA ALA A 152 16.89 -19.07 -21.10
C ALA A 152 15.84 -18.34 -20.26
N LYS A 153 15.37 -18.98 -19.18
CA LYS A 153 14.38 -18.39 -18.27
C LYS A 153 15.09 -17.66 -17.12
N PRO A 154 14.59 -16.49 -16.67
CA PRO A 154 15.18 -15.82 -15.52
C PRO A 154 15.04 -16.64 -14.23
N ASP A 155 16.06 -16.61 -13.39
CA ASP A 155 16.06 -17.19 -12.05
C ASP A 155 15.03 -16.47 -11.17
N ARG A 156 14.05 -17.21 -10.62
CA ARG A 156 13.02 -16.64 -9.74
C ARG A 156 13.32 -16.90 -8.27
N TYR A 157 13.20 -15.86 -7.46
CA TYR A 157 13.37 -15.93 -6.02
C TYR A 157 12.04 -15.69 -5.32
N VAL A 158 11.61 -16.68 -4.54
CA VAL A 158 10.34 -16.65 -3.82
C VAL A 158 10.55 -16.60 -2.31
N ILE A 159 9.59 -15.97 -1.63
CA ILE A 159 9.48 -16.06 -0.17
C ILE A 159 8.34 -17.02 0.13
N PRO A 160 8.64 -18.30 0.47
CA PRO A 160 7.60 -19.31 0.60
C PRO A 160 6.77 -19.14 1.87
N GLY A 161 5.54 -19.65 1.81
CA GLY A 161 4.68 -19.86 2.99
C GLY A 161 3.98 -18.62 3.52
N LEU A 162 3.44 -18.73 4.74
CA LEU A 162 2.59 -17.69 5.34
C LEU A 162 3.31 -16.34 5.47
N ARG A 163 4.60 -16.36 5.81
CA ARG A 163 5.43 -15.14 5.93
C ARG A 163 5.50 -14.37 4.62
N GLY A 164 5.70 -15.05 3.49
CA GLY A 164 5.73 -14.42 2.17
C GLY A 164 4.39 -13.82 1.78
N ARG A 165 3.29 -14.55 2.05
CA ARG A 165 1.92 -14.08 1.77
C ARG A 165 1.55 -12.85 2.59
N VAL A 166 1.82 -12.85 3.90
CA VAL A 166 1.58 -11.68 4.77
C VAL A 166 2.44 -10.50 4.35
N ARG A 167 3.72 -10.75 4.02
CA ARG A 167 4.64 -9.71 3.54
C ARG A 167 4.14 -9.08 2.25
N LEU A 168 3.72 -9.90 1.28
CA LEU A 168 3.14 -9.44 0.01
C LEU A 168 1.88 -8.61 0.25
N LEU A 169 0.93 -9.12 1.04
CA LEU A 169 -0.30 -8.40 1.39
C LEU A 169 0.01 -7.05 2.04
N ALA A 170 0.88 -7.02 3.03
CA ALA A 170 1.25 -5.78 3.72
C ALA A 170 1.95 -4.79 2.76
N GLY A 171 2.79 -5.28 1.85
CA GLY A 171 3.43 -4.48 0.81
C GLY A 171 2.42 -3.88 -0.16
N MET A 172 1.44 -4.68 -0.62
CA MET A 172 0.34 -4.23 -1.47
C MET A 172 -0.53 -3.18 -0.77
N VAL A 173 -0.93 -3.42 0.48
CA VAL A 173 -1.72 -2.47 1.28
C VAL A 173 -0.99 -1.14 1.43
N ARG A 174 0.32 -1.18 1.67
CA ARG A 174 1.14 0.04 1.78
C ARG A 174 1.28 0.77 0.44
N ALA A 175 1.40 0.04 -0.68
CA ALA A 175 1.45 0.63 -2.01
C ALA A 175 0.19 1.46 -2.30
N ASN A 176 -0.97 1.03 -1.76
CA ASN A 176 -2.23 1.77 -1.84
C ASN A 176 -2.33 2.98 -0.90
N ARG A 177 -1.30 3.31 -0.08
CA ARG A 177 -1.23 4.47 0.85
C ARG A 177 -2.59 4.79 1.52
N PRO A 178 -3.11 3.94 2.41
CA PRO A 178 -4.50 3.99 2.90
C PRO A 178 -4.93 5.32 3.54
N TRP A 179 -3.99 6.08 4.09
CA TRP A 179 -4.25 7.42 4.65
C TRP A 179 -4.60 8.47 3.60
N ARG A 180 -4.23 8.27 2.32
CA ARG A 180 -4.58 9.20 1.24
C ARG A 180 -6.06 9.15 0.85
N LEU A 181 -6.77 8.09 1.21
CA LEU A 181 -8.20 7.92 0.92
C LEU A 181 -9.03 9.14 1.40
N PHE A 182 -8.69 9.71 2.55
CA PHE A 182 -9.45 10.83 3.11
C PHE A 182 -9.06 12.18 2.53
N THR A 183 -7.82 12.34 2.09
CA THR A 183 -7.42 13.55 1.35
C THR A 183 -8.17 13.69 0.03
N SER A 184 -8.69 12.59 -0.52
CA SER A 184 -9.54 12.56 -1.71
C SER A 184 -11.04 12.52 -1.43
N LEU A 185 -11.49 12.42 -0.16
CA LEU A 185 -12.90 12.35 0.24
C LEU A 185 -13.36 13.66 0.88
N SER A 186 -13.05 14.79 0.26
CA SER A 186 -13.25 16.11 0.86
C SER A 186 -14.72 16.40 1.20
N ARG A 187 -15.67 15.91 0.39
CA ARG A 187 -17.12 16.11 0.60
C ARG A 187 -17.66 15.16 1.65
N ALA A 188 -17.20 13.92 1.67
CA ALA A 188 -17.54 12.98 2.74
C ALA A 188 -17.06 13.51 4.11
N LEU A 189 -15.82 14.03 4.16
CA LEU A 189 -15.27 14.67 5.36
C LEU A 189 -16.12 15.87 5.81
N ALA A 190 -16.61 16.70 4.88
CA ALA A 190 -17.52 17.79 5.22
C ALA A 190 -18.81 17.27 5.91
N GLY A 191 -19.39 16.17 5.44
CA GLY A 191 -20.53 15.51 6.07
C GLY A 191 -20.21 14.97 7.48
N VAL A 192 -19.04 14.35 7.65
CA VAL A 192 -18.53 13.90 8.96
C VAL A 192 -18.41 15.09 9.92
N PHE A 193 -17.73 16.16 9.51
CA PHE A 193 -17.53 17.35 10.34
C PHE A 193 -18.85 18.06 10.68
N ALA A 194 -19.77 18.18 9.71
CA ALA A 194 -21.09 18.76 9.95
C ALA A 194 -21.89 17.96 10.98
N THR A 195 -21.90 16.63 10.84
CA THR A 195 -22.59 15.73 11.79
C THR A 195 -21.97 15.83 13.18
N ALA A 196 -20.64 15.87 13.28
CA ALA A 196 -19.95 16.00 14.54
C ALA A 196 -20.20 17.37 15.21
N ALA A 197 -20.12 18.46 14.46
CA ALA A 197 -20.37 19.82 14.97
C ALA A 197 -21.82 19.98 15.47
N PHE A 198 -22.80 19.46 14.71
CA PHE A 198 -24.19 19.43 15.15
C PHE A 198 -24.36 18.61 16.44
N GLY A 199 -23.70 17.45 16.52
CA GLY A 199 -23.76 16.60 17.70
C GLY A 199 -23.17 17.22 18.96
N VAL A 200 -22.08 17.99 18.86
CA VAL A 200 -21.46 18.66 20.03
C VAL A 200 -22.41 19.65 20.70
N ILE A 201 -23.22 20.36 19.90
CA ILE A 201 -24.12 21.43 20.38
C ILE A 201 -25.46 20.85 20.87
N ASN A 202 -25.74 19.58 20.59
CA ASN A 202 -27.04 18.97 20.86
C ASN A 202 -27.06 18.25 22.22
N ASP A 203 -27.91 18.72 23.15
CA ASP A 203 -28.08 18.13 24.49
C ASP A 203 -28.44 16.64 24.46
N THR A 204 -29.18 16.19 23.44
CA THR A 204 -29.55 14.77 23.30
C THR A 204 -28.31 13.91 23.06
N ALA A 205 -27.32 14.39 22.33
CA ALA A 205 -26.09 13.64 22.09
C ALA A 205 -25.32 13.40 23.39
N TRP A 206 -25.30 14.40 24.29
CA TRP A 206 -24.71 14.29 25.61
C TRP A 206 -25.44 13.27 26.47
N GLN A 207 -26.77 13.37 26.60
CA GLN A 207 -27.58 12.45 27.39
C GLN A 207 -27.49 11.00 26.89
N VAL A 208 -27.50 10.81 25.58
CA VAL A 208 -27.36 9.47 25.01
C VAL A 208 -25.94 8.94 25.24
N SER A 209 -24.90 9.76 25.09
CA SER A 209 -23.52 9.31 25.29
C SER A 209 -23.23 8.88 26.74
N SER A 210 -23.79 9.58 27.73
CA SER A 210 -23.59 9.27 29.16
C SER A 210 -24.39 8.07 29.67
N THR A 211 -25.44 7.68 28.95
CA THR A 211 -26.27 6.51 29.29
C THR A 211 -25.81 5.22 28.61
N LEU A 212 -24.95 5.32 27.59
CA LEU A 212 -24.44 4.16 26.85
C LEU A 212 -23.23 3.52 27.55
N ASP A 213 -23.41 2.28 28.02
CA ASP A 213 -22.31 1.44 28.50
C ASP A 213 -21.23 1.22 27.42
N THR A 214 -20.00 0.96 27.85
CA THR A 214 -18.83 0.73 26.98
C THR A 214 -19.07 -0.33 25.89
N TRP A 215 -19.81 -1.39 26.21
CA TRP A 215 -20.18 -2.43 25.23
C TRP A 215 -21.06 -1.87 24.10
N ARG A 216 -22.08 -1.07 24.45
CA ARG A 216 -22.99 -0.49 23.47
C ARG A 216 -22.26 0.52 22.58
N GLN A 217 -21.38 1.34 23.15
CA GLN A 217 -20.53 2.25 22.37
C GLN A 217 -19.58 1.51 21.43
N SER A 218 -18.98 0.41 21.91
CA SER A 218 -18.13 -0.45 21.08
C SER A 218 -18.91 -1.07 19.92
N LEU A 219 -20.14 -1.51 20.16
CA LEU A 219 -21.01 -2.06 19.12
C LEU A 219 -21.36 -1.01 18.06
N ILE A 220 -21.75 0.21 18.48
CA ILE A 220 -22.06 1.31 17.56
C ILE A 220 -20.82 1.66 16.72
N MET A 221 -19.65 1.78 17.33
CA MET A 221 -18.38 2.02 16.62
C MET A 221 -18.11 0.95 15.55
N VAL A 222 -18.20 -0.33 15.92
CA VAL A 222 -17.96 -1.44 14.98
C VAL A 222 -18.97 -1.39 13.84
N LEU A 223 -20.25 -1.18 14.11
CA LEU A 223 -21.29 -1.08 13.10
C LEU A 223 -21.07 0.12 12.17
N SER A 224 -20.71 1.29 12.70
CA SER A 224 -20.40 2.49 11.91
C SER A 224 -19.19 2.29 11.00
N ILE A 225 -18.12 1.66 11.50
CA ILE A 225 -16.93 1.33 10.71
C ILE A 225 -17.30 0.36 9.58
N LEU A 226 -18.02 -0.72 9.89
CA LEU A 226 -18.45 -1.71 8.90
C LEU A 226 -19.37 -1.07 7.84
N ALA A 227 -20.29 -0.20 8.26
CA ALA A 227 -21.20 0.50 7.36
C ALA A 227 -20.44 1.42 6.40
N LEU A 228 -19.47 2.21 6.88
CA LEU A 228 -18.69 3.10 6.02
C LEU A 228 -17.75 2.32 5.10
N VAL A 229 -17.12 1.24 5.58
CA VAL A 229 -16.30 0.35 4.74
C VAL A 229 -17.15 -0.26 3.63
N ALA A 230 -18.34 -0.79 3.96
CA ALA A 230 -19.26 -1.35 2.99
C ALA A 230 -19.74 -0.31 1.99
N TRP A 231 -20.08 0.90 2.46
CA TRP A 231 -20.47 2.02 1.62
C TRP A 231 -19.39 2.33 0.58
N ILE A 232 -18.14 2.59 1.01
CA ILE A 232 -17.04 2.93 0.10
C ILE A 232 -16.81 1.82 -0.94
N ILE A 233 -16.88 0.55 -0.53
CA ILE A 233 -16.69 -0.58 -1.44
C ILE A 233 -17.78 -0.66 -2.50
N VAL A 234 -19.05 -0.49 -2.11
CA VAL A 234 -20.21 -0.61 -3.01
C VAL A 234 -20.31 0.60 -3.93
N ASP A 235 -20.25 1.80 -3.35
CA ASP A 235 -20.44 3.08 -4.02
C ASP A 235 -19.39 3.32 -5.12
N HIS A 236 -18.13 2.93 -4.87
CA HIS A 236 -17.03 3.15 -5.81
C HIS A 236 -16.69 1.93 -6.68
N GLU A 237 -17.53 0.89 -6.63
CA GLU A 237 -17.39 -0.38 -7.33
C GLU A 237 -15.99 -1.02 -7.16
N LEU A 238 -15.41 -0.91 -5.97
CA LEU A 238 -14.01 -1.32 -5.73
C LEU A 238 -13.83 -2.84 -5.67
N TRP A 239 -14.93 -3.60 -5.76
CA TRP A 239 -14.96 -5.04 -5.63
C TRP A 239 -14.74 -5.73 -6.98
N GLU A 240 -13.59 -6.39 -7.16
CA GLU A 240 -13.29 -7.11 -8.38
C GLU A 240 -14.05 -8.43 -8.46
N ARG A 241 -14.84 -8.61 -9.52
CA ARG A 241 -15.53 -9.87 -9.81
C ARG A 241 -14.63 -10.77 -10.67
N PRO A 242 -14.56 -12.09 -10.38
CA PRO A 242 -13.79 -13.01 -11.22
C PRO A 242 -14.47 -13.17 -12.59
N GLY A 243 -14.00 -12.44 -13.60
CA GLY A 243 -14.47 -12.51 -14.99
C GLY A 243 -13.32 -12.70 -15.98
N GLY A 244 -13.46 -13.67 -16.89
CA GLY A 244 -12.62 -13.88 -18.08
C GLY A 244 -11.12 -14.16 -17.83
N ARG A 245 -10.33 -13.11 -17.58
CA ARG A 245 -8.85 -13.11 -17.60
C ARG A 245 -8.18 -13.23 -16.23
N LEU A 246 -8.94 -13.14 -15.13
CA LEU A 246 -8.42 -13.21 -13.75
C LEU A 246 -8.86 -14.49 -13.03
N PRO A 247 -7.92 -15.39 -12.66
CA PRO A 247 -8.24 -16.55 -11.83
C PRO A 247 -8.89 -16.15 -10.51
N LYS A 248 -9.85 -16.95 -10.00
CA LYS A 248 -10.56 -16.70 -8.73
C LYS A 248 -9.63 -16.42 -7.53
N ALA A 249 -8.46 -17.06 -7.49
CA ALA A 249 -7.46 -16.83 -6.45
C ALA A 249 -6.85 -15.42 -6.51
N ARG A 250 -6.69 -14.84 -7.71
CA ARG A 250 -6.18 -13.48 -7.87
C ARG A 250 -7.20 -12.44 -7.43
N ALA A 251 -8.46 -12.58 -7.87
CA ALA A 251 -9.55 -11.67 -7.46
C ALA A 251 -9.73 -11.63 -5.93
N ARG A 252 -9.68 -12.80 -5.26
CA ARG A 252 -9.73 -12.86 -3.79
C ARG A 252 -8.59 -12.10 -3.11
N LEU A 253 -7.37 -12.17 -3.64
CA LEU A 253 -6.24 -11.44 -3.08
C LEU A 253 -6.45 -9.92 -3.20
N TYR A 254 -6.82 -9.44 -4.39
CA TYR A 254 -7.08 -8.02 -4.61
C TYR A 254 -8.20 -7.51 -3.71
N ASN A 255 -9.33 -8.22 -3.64
CA ASN A 255 -10.43 -7.85 -2.75
C ASN A 255 -10.03 -7.86 -1.27
N THR A 256 -9.16 -8.80 -0.86
CA THR A 256 -8.61 -8.83 0.52
C THR A 256 -7.74 -7.61 0.79
N VAL A 257 -6.86 -7.24 -0.15
CA VAL A 257 -6.02 -6.04 -0.05
C VAL A 257 -6.90 -4.79 0.01
N THR A 258 -7.86 -4.65 -0.90
CA THR A 258 -8.82 -3.53 -0.94
C THR A 258 -9.55 -3.39 0.39
N LEU A 259 -10.11 -4.50 0.91
CA LEU A 259 -10.82 -4.50 2.19
C LEU A 259 -9.90 -4.04 3.34
N ILE A 260 -8.68 -4.58 3.43
CA ILE A 260 -7.71 -4.21 4.47
C ILE A 260 -7.31 -2.72 4.34
N THR A 261 -7.02 -2.26 3.12
CA THR A 261 -6.64 -0.87 2.84
C THR A 261 -7.74 0.09 3.25
N ILE A 262 -8.99 -0.14 2.82
CA ILE A 262 -10.12 0.72 3.15
C ILE A 262 -10.40 0.69 4.65
N THR A 263 -10.39 -0.49 5.27
CA THR A 263 -10.61 -0.63 6.72
C THR A 263 -9.54 0.12 7.52
N LEU A 264 -8.25 -0.02 7.16
CA LEU A 264 -7.17 0.68 7.84
C LEU A 264 -7.26 2.20 7.63
N GLY A 265 -7.68 2.62 6.44
CA GLY A 265 -8.03 4.01 6.19
C GLY A 265 -9.13 4.48 7.16
N VAL A 266 -10.28 3.81 7.16
CA VAL A 266 -11.46 4.18 7.96
C VAL A 266 -11.12 4.23 9.46
N LEU A 267 -10.30 3.30 9.96
CA LEU A 267 -9.79 3.31 11.32
C LEU A 267 -8.88 4.53 11.61
N CYS A 268 -8.03 4.92 10.65
CA CYS A 268 -7.20 6.11 10.77
C CYS A 268 -8.06 7.38 10.83
N LEU A 269 -9.09 7.50 9.98
CA LEU A 269 -10.06 8.59 10.04
C LEU A 269 -10.77 8.62 11.40
N TYR A 270 -11.27 7.49 11.86
CA TYR A 270 -11.94 7.36 13.15
C TYR A 270 -11.04 7.86 14.28
N ALA A 271 -9.77 7.42 14.31
CA ALA A 271 -8.81 7.82 15.33
C ALA A 271 -8.53 9.33 15.32
N VAL A 272 -8.34 9.92 14.13
CA VAL A 272 -8.13 11.37 13.99
C VAL A 272 -9.35 12.14 14.49
N LEU A 273 -10.55 11.75 14.04
CA LEU A 273 -11.80 12.41 14.42
C LEU A 273 -12.07 12.30 15.93
N PHE A 274 -11.84 11.13 16.51
CA PHE A 274 -11.98 10.90 17.95
C PHE A 274 -11.03 11.79 18.77
N VAL A 275 -9.76 11.86 18.37
CA VAL A 275 -8.77 12.75 19.03
C VAL A 275 -9.16 14.21 18.88
N THR A 276 -9.59 14.63 17.69
CA THR A 276 -10.03 16.01 17.44
C THR A 276 -11.25 16.36 18.28
N LEU A 277 -12.29 15.51 18.32
CA LEU A 277 -13.50 15.77 19.10
C LEU A 277 -13.24 15.74 20.61
N THR A 278 -12.35 14.86 21.08
CA THR A 278 -11.91 14.87 22.48
C THR A 278 -11.21 16.18 22.83
N GLY A 279 -10.31 16.65 21.95
CA GLY A 279 -9.60 17.92 22.13
C GLY A 279 -10.53 19.15 22.10
N VAL A 280 -11.48 19.18 21.15
CA VAL A 280 -12.52 20.22 21.09
C VAL A 280 -13.37 20.17 22.35
N GLY A 281 -13.76 18.98 22.81
CA GLY A 281 -14.49 18.79 24.06
C GLY A 281 -13.76 19.39 25.26
N ALA A 282 -12.48 19.10 25.40
CA ALA A 282 -11.67 19.59 26.51
C ALA A 282 -11.40 21.11 26.45
N LEU A 283 -11.30 21.71 25.26
CA LEU A 283 -10.90 23.12 25.10
C LEU A 283 -12.10 24.09 25.01
N VAL A 284 -13.21 23.65 24.42
CA VAL A 284 -14.32 24.54 24.02
C VAL A 284 -15.52 24.41 24.96
N LEU A 285 -15.75 23.23 25.56
CA LEU A 285 -16.97 22.97 26.31
C LEU A 285 -16.78 23.34 27.79
N VAL A 286 -17.56 24.31 28.26
CA VAL A 286 -17.49 24.80 29.64
C VAL A 286 -18.23 23.83 30.57
N PRO A 287 -17.63 23.38 31.70
CA PRO A 287 -18.24 22.42 32.61
C PRO A 287 -19.61 22.84 33.17
N SER A 288 -19.91 24.14 33.21
CA SER A 288 -21.19 24.68 33.70
C SER A 288 -22.36 24.35 32.79
N LEU A 289 -22.15 24.24 31.47
CA LEU A 289 -23.19 23.84 30.51
C LEU A 289 -23.54 22.35 30.68
N LEU A 290 -22.54 21.52 30.98
CA LEU A 290 -22.77 20.09 31.17
C LEU A 290 -23.43 19.76 32.51
N LEU A 291 -23.18 20.54 33.57
CA LEU A 291 -23.80 20.33 34.88
C LEU A 291 -25.33 20.38 34.81
N GLU A 292 -25.87 21.29 34.00
CA GLU A 292 -27.31 21.48 33.81
C GLU A 292 -27.94 20.32 33.03
N THR A 293 -27.22 19.74 32.06
CA THR A 293 -27.69 18.65 31.20
C THR A 293 -27.49 17.25 31.80
N LEU A 294 -26.38 17.01 32.52
CA LEU A 294 -25.99 15.70 33.04
C LEU A 294 -26.37 15.46 34.50
N ASN A 295 -26.71 16.52 35.25
CA ASN A 295 -27.08 16.45 36.68
C ASN A 295 -26.00 15.81 37.58
N HIS A 296 -24.74 15.78 37.13
CA HIS A 296 -23.55 15.42 37.89
C HIS A 296 -22.36 16.28 37.43
N ARG A 297 -21.28 16.31 38.22
CA ARG A 297 -20.05 17.00 37.81
C ARG A 297 -19.44 16.27 36.60
N PRO A 298 -19.14 16.97 35.50
CA PRO A 298 -18.47 16.37 34.35
C PRO A 298 -17.09 15.86 34.74
N ASP A 299 -16.79 14.64 34.33
CA ASP A 299 -15.45 14.06 34.40
C ASP A 299 -14.91 13.78 32.99
N VAL A 300 -13.62 13.48 32.88
CA VAL A 300 -12.91 13.16 31.64
C VAL A 300 -13.61 12.02 30.87
N THR A 301 -14.22 11.08 31.58
CA THR A 301 -14.97 9.95 30.98
C THR A 301 -16.17 10.41 30.17
N ASP A 302 -16.85 11.50 30.56
CA ASP A 302 -18.02 12.01 29.85
C ASP A 302 -17.62 12.62 28.50
N TYR A 303 -16.51 13.36 28.48
CA TYR A 303 -15.95 13.89 27.24
C TYR A 303 -15.47 12.80 26.29
N LEU A 304 -14.87 11.73 26.82
CA LEU A 304 -14.45 10.57 26.03
C LEU A 304 -15.65 9.79 25.49
N ALA A 305 -16.70 9.59 26.30
CA ALA A 305 -17.94 8.95 25.89
C ALA A 305 -18.67 9.74 24.80
N LEU A 306 -18.75 11.08 24.96
CA LEU A 306 -19.30 11.94 23.91
C LEU A 306 -18.47 11.84 22.64
N ALA A 307 -17.16 12.03 22.72
CA ALA A 307 -16.28 11.99 21.55
C ALA A 307 -16.41 10.65 20.81
N TRP A 308 -16.49 9.53 21.53
CA TRP A 308 -16.70 8.20 20.96
C TRP A 308 -18.04 8.12 20.23
N PHE A 309 -19.13 8.50 20.90
CA PHE A 309 -20.48 8.48 20.34
C PHE A 309 -20.60 9.37 19.09
N LEU A 310 -20.10 10.59 19.16
CA LEU A 310 -20.12 11.55 18.06
C LEU A 310 -19.26 11.09 16.89
N THR A 311 -18.07 10.54 17.15
CA THR A 311 -17.22 9.96 16.11
C THR A 311 -17.99 8.84 15.39
N SER A 312 -18.60 7.92 16.13
CA SER A 312 -19.34 6.80 15.54
C SER A 312 -20.56 7.25 14.72
N SER A 313 -21.28 8.27 15.19
CA SER A 313 -22.43 8.84 14.49
C SER A 313 -22.02 9.62 13.25
N ALA A 314 -20.94 10.40 13.34
CA ALA A 314 -20.40 11.20 12.25
C ALA A 314 -19.89 10.34 11.09
N MET A 315 -19.35 9.15 11.36
CA MET A 315 -18.94 8.19 10.32
C MET A 315 -20.12 7.73 9.46
N VAL A 316 -21.32 7.60 10.05
CA VAL A 316 -22.56 7.30 9.30
C VAL A 316 -22.99 8.52 8.47
N GLY A 317 -22.90 9.73 9.03
CA GLY A 317 -23.15 10.98 8.29
C GLY A 317 -22.20 11.18 7.09
N GLY A 318 -20.94 10.78 7.25
CA GLY A 318 -19.93 10.80 6.18
C GLY A 318 -20.28 9.94 4.97
N ALA A 319 -20.92 8.78 5.19
CA ALA A 319 -21.38 7.90 4.11
C ALA A 319 -22.39 8.62 3.18
N PHE A 320 -23.30 9.41 3.73
CA PHE A 320 -24.24 10.21 2.94
C PHE A 320 -23.53 11.33 2.15
N GLY A 321 -22.44 11.88 2.69
CA GLY A 321 -21.62 12.90 2.01
C GLY A 321 -20.72 12.35 0.89
N SER A 322 -20.32 11.07 0.96
CA SER A 322 -19.43 10.44 -0.04
C SER A 322 -20.10 10.17 -1.39
N GLY A 323 -21.43 10.09 -1.47
CA GLY A 323 -22.13 9.88 -2.74
C GLY A 323 -21.99 11.02 -3.76
N PHE A 324 -21.33 12.12 -3.37
CA PHE A 324 -20.96 13.24 -4.25
C PHE A 324 -19.47 13.30 -4.58
N GLU A 325 -18.66 12.31 -4.18
CA GLU A 325 -17.23 12.32 -4.49
C GLU A 325 -16.96 11.89 -5.94
N ASP A 326 -15.83 12.31 -6.49
CA ASP A 326 -15.39 11.86 -7.81
C ASP A 326 -14.78 10.45 -7.70
N ASP A 327 -15.42 9.47 -8.33
CA ASP A 327 -14.96 8.09 -8.47
C ASP A 327 -13.47 7.96 -8.81
N ARG A 328 -12.97 8.85 -9.70
CA ARG A 328 -11.57 8.80 -10.14
C ARG A 328 -10.62 9.20 -9.03
N ALA A 329 -11.01 10.16 -8.19
CA ALA A 329 -10.21 10.63 -7.06
C ALA A 329 -10.10 9.53 -5.98
N VAL A 330 -11.20 8.83 -5.71
CA VAL A 330 -11.23 7.76 -4.71
C VAL A 330 -10.50 6.52 -5.21
N ARG A 331 -10.69 6.10 -6.47
CA ARG A 331 -9.89 5.03 -7.09
C ARG A 331 -8.40 5.40 -7.12
N LYS A 332 -8.05 6.67 -7.35
CA LYS A 332 -6.67 7.19 -7.28
C LYS A 332 -6.02 7.01 -5.91
N ALA A 333 -6.80 7.12 -4.85
CA ALA A 333 -6.31 6.96 -3.49
C ALA A 333 -6.38 5.52 -2.97
N ALA A 334 -7.32 4.70 -3.46
CA ALA A 334 -7.50 3.32 -3.04
C ALA A 334 -6.55 2.33 -3.74
N TYR A 335 -6.07 2.65 -4.94
CA TYR A 335 -5.27 1.76 -5.78
C TYR A 335 -3.89 2.32 -6.12
N GLY A 336 -2.87 1.46 -6.07
CA GLY A 336 -1.54 1.73 -6.62
C GLY A 336 -1.58 2.13 -8.10
N HIS A 337 -0.54 2.81 -8.60
CA HIS A 337 -0.53 3.41 -9.93
C HIS A 337 -0.87 2.42 -11.05
N ARG A 338 -0.28 1.23 -11.00
CA ARG A 338 -0.45 0.23 -12.05
C ARG A 338 -1.78 -0.50 -12.02
N GLN A 339 -2.38 -0.65 -10.84
CA GLN A 339 -3.74 -1.19 -10.76
C GLN A 339 -4.75 -0.26 -11.42
N ARG A 340 -4.51 1.07 -11.35
CA ARG A 340 -5.34 2.09 -12.01
C ARG A 340 -5.21 2.02 -13.52
N ASP A 341 -3.99 1.95 -14.04
CA ASP A 341 -3.74 1.83 -15.48
C ASP A 341 -4.39 0.56 -16.07
N ARG A 342 -4.35 -0.55 -15.32
CA ARG A 342 -5.01 -1.82 -15.73
C ARG A 342 -6.53 -1.68 -15.82
N LEU A 343 -7.15 -1.02 -14.84
CA LEU A 343 -8.60 -0.81 -14.83
C LEU A 343 -9.04 0.18 -15.92
N ALA A 344 -8.29 1.25 -16.15
CA ALA A 344 -8.53 2.18 -17.27
C ALA A 344 -8.46 1.46 -18.63
N ALA A 345 -7.43 0.64 -18.85
CA ALA A 345 -7.30 -0.13 -20.09
C ALA A 345 -8.40 -1.20 -20.30
N GLN A 346 -9.16 -1.55 -19.25
CA GLN A 346 -10.32 -2.44 -19.34
C GLN A 346 -11.64 -1.70 -19.58
N GLN A 347 -11.68 -0.38 -19.34
CA GLN A 347 -12.86 0.47 -19.57
C GLN A 347 -12.88 1.09 -20.98
N ASP A 348 -11.72 1.15 -21.64
CA ASP A 348 -11.58 1.61 -23.04
C ASP A 348 -11.84 0.50 -24.09
N VAL A 349 -12.41 -0.64 -23.68
CA VAL A 349 -12.83 -1.78 -24.53
C VAL A 349 -14.31 -2.01 -24.32
#